data_AF-A0A7J3MLX1-F1
#
_entry.id   AF-A0A7J3MLX1-F1
#
_cell.length_a   1.000
_cell.length_b   1.000
_cell.length_c   1.000
_cell.angle_alpha   90.00
_cell.angle_beta   90.00
_cell.angle_gamma   90.00
#
_symmetry.space_group_name_H-M   'P 1'
#
loop_
_entity.id
_entity.type
_entity.pdbx_description
1 polymer ?
#
loop_
_entity_poly.entity_id
_entity_poly.type
_entity_poly.pdbx_seq_one_letter_code
_entity_poly.pdbx_strand_id
1 'polypeptide(L)'
;MAGEEFLEKLKKHLTDDLGLRDVITEMPREQGFFNEKIIWSINAETDYEPFEAYETTDGKIVAGYGPAAHIGDMLWDYLLDKEKYADILDYRALAKKRDELLVSLQDKNSWDKYRNELSGIIEIIEKGDEIARKASAQAGIEIKHVLPTPPEKNAFFYASFDGKGLSDDAKIEKIGKAWLALYNAFTEISKEEGEILEKWKAQIQEKRRKEIAPQEEEFAKAVSELLKSWTSTWCSYEISSEFPGFEGGSAKWMVRTRGEPYVMVFETEDGKVTVAYEAFRTHSSISIDHKRGEDADKIVMELADKGNWPKYRNTDLKDVIERYELGEEVARKASEITGVEVKFFIPRKHCHDAALYTVFDSRDMSVEKKIEMIKNLVDLLGIAYGEFKRADEEIKAKYGLKK
;
A
#
# COMPACT_ATOMS: atom_id res chain seq x y z
N MET A 1 43.36 10.93 9.22
CA MET A 1 42.77 10.02 8.22
C MET A 1 43.04 8.62 8.73
N ALA A 2 42.02 7.76 8.82
CA ALA A 2 42.30 6.34 9.06
C ALA A 2 43.13 5.82 7.88
N GLY A 3 44.14 5.00 8.17
CA GLY A 3 44.96 4.41 7.11
C GLY A 3 44.14 3.40 6.31
N GLU A 4 44.38 3.30 5.00
CA GLU A 4 43.81 2.24 4.15
C GLU A 4 44.03 0.85 4.76
N GLU A 5 45.18 0.65 5.43
CA GLU A 5 45.51 -0.58 6.15
C GLU A 5 44.50 -0.93 7.27
N PHE A 6 43.99 0.06 8.00
CA PHE A 6 42.98 -0.17 9.05
C PHE A 6 41.66 -0.68 8.44
N LEU A 7 41.20 -0.05 7.36
CA LEU A 7 39.94 -0.42 6.71
C LEU A 7 40.00 -1.81 6.09
N GLU A 8 41.14 -2.19 5.50
CA GLU A 8 41.35 -3.54 4.98
C GLU A 8 41.38 -4.59 6.11
N LYS A 9 42.04 -4.30 7.24
CA LYS A 9 42.02 -5.19 8.41
C LYS A 9 40.62 -5.34 8.99
N LEU A 10 39.88 -4.24 9.12
CA LEU A 10 38.50 -4.25 9.61
C LEU A 10 37.59 -5.07 8.69
N LYS A 11 37.67 -4.82 7.38
CA LYS A 11 36.92 -5.58 6.37
C LYS A 11 37.20 -7.07 6.47
N LYS A 12 38.49 -7.43 6.55
CA LYS A 12 38.91 -8.82 6.71
C LYS A 12 38.34 -9.44 7.99
N HIS A 13 38.43 -8.75 9.13
CA HIS A 13 37.87 -9.25 10.39
C HIS A 13 36.36 -9.51 10.30
N LEU A 14 35.62 -8.57 9.72
CA LEU A 14 34.17 -8.71 9.56
C LEU A 14 33.76 -9.84 8.62
N THR A 15 34.49 -10.04 7.52
CA THR A 15 34.18 -11.11 6.55
C THR A 15 34.71 -12.47 7.00
N ASP A 16 36.00 -12.56 7.34
CA ASP A 16 36.66 -13.85 7.62
C ASP A 16 36.28 -14.39 9.00
N ASP A 17 36.25 -13.52 10.02
CA ASP A 17 36.06 -13.97 11.41
C ASP A 17 34.58 -13.95 11.83
N LEU A 18 33.78 -13.03 11.27
CA LEU A 18 32.37 -12.83 11.65
C LEU A 18 31.37 -13.20 10.55
N GLY A 19 31.84 -13.55 9.34
CA GLY A 19 31.01 -14.07 8.27
C GLY A 19 30.12 -13.04 7.56
N LEU A 20 30.36 -11.73 7.73
CA LEU A 20 29.59 -10.70 7.01
C LEU A 20 29.94 -10.70 5.51
N ARG A 21 28.91 -10.63 4.68
CA ARG A 21 29.04 -10.58 3.22
C ARG A 21 29.10 -9.13 2.75
N ASP A 22 29.71 -8.94 1.58
CA ASP A 22 29.67 -7.67 0.83
C ASP A 22 29.98 -6.43 1.68
N VAL A 23 31.06 -6.50 2.47
CA VAL A 23 31.54 -5.37 3.27
C VAL A 23 32.11 -4.29 2.35
N ILE A 24 31.38 -3.18 2.26
CA ILE A 24 31.74 -1.97 1.53
C ILE A 24 32.38 -0.98 2.51
N THR A 25 33.63 -0.62 2.23
CA THR A 25 34.36 0.43 2.93
C THR A 25 34.20 1.74 2.15
N GLU A 26 33.78 2.81 2.82
CA GLU A 26 33.57 4.11 2.18
C GLU A 26 34.33 5.23 2.89
N MET A 27 34.91 6.15 2.09
CA MET A 27 35.48 7.42 2.55
C MET A 27 34.40 8.54 2.46
N PRO A 28 34.57 9.65 3.20
CA PRO A 28 33.53 10.28 4.01
C PRO A 28 32.26 10.67 3.25
N ARG A 29 31.13 10.10 3.67
CA ARG A 29 29.80 10.71 3.47
C ARG A 29 29.64 11.89 4.42
N GLU A 30 28.89 12.92 4.03
CA GLU A 30 28.56 14.04 4.93
C GLU A 30 27.59 13.64 6.07
N GLN A 31 27.10 12.39 6.10
CA GLN A 31 26.06 11.94 7.02
C GLN A 31 26.21 10.45 7.37
N GLY A 32 26.61 10.13 8.61
CA GLY A 32 26.33 8.83 9.24
C GLY A 32 24.91 8.79 9.86
N PHE A 33 24.55 7.73 10.60
CA PHE A 33 23.22 7.59 11.24
C PHE A 33 22.72 8.86 11.96
N PHE A 34 23.60 9.63 12.58
CA PHE A 34 23.24 10.81 13.37
C PHE A 34 23.60 12.15 12.72
N ASN A 35 23.77 12.21 11.39
CA ASN A 35 24.23 13.41 10.67
C ASN A 35 25.56 13.99 11.21
N GLU A 36 26.44 13.11 11.68
CA GLU A 36 27.74 13.46 12.24
C GLU A 36 28.82 13.53 11.16
N LYS A 37 29.87 14.33 11.39
CA LYS A 37 31.06 14.33 10.54
C LYS A 37 31.89 13.08 10.84
N ILE A 38 32.05 12.23 9.83
CA ILE A 38 32.75 10.95 9.93
C ILE A 38 34.16 10.99 9.32
N ILE A 39 35.08 10.24 9.92
CA ILE A 39 36.46 10.02 9.45
C ILE A 39 36.48 8.86 8.46
N TRP A 40 35.71 7.81 8.73
CA TRP A 40 35.53 6.62 7.88
C TRP A 40 34.19 5.97 8.20
N SER A 41 33.64 5.21 7.25
CA SER A 41 32.46 4.37 7.45
C SER A 41 32.63 3.03 6.75
N ILE A 42 31.99 2.01 7.32
CA ILE A 42 31.78 0.72 6.68
C ILE A 42 30.29 0.42 6.65
N ASN A 43 29.85 -0.24 5.59
CA ASN A 43 28.53 -0.83 5.49
C ASN A 43 28.71 -2.30 5.10
N ALA A 44 28.03 -3.21 5.77
CA ALA A 44 28.08 -4.63 5.49
C ALA A 44 26.66 -5.18 5.33
N GLU A 45 26.44 -5.91 4.25
CA GLU A 45 25.19 -6.64 4.08
C GLU A 45 25.18 -7.89 4.95
N THR A 46 24.01 -8.18 5.49
CA THR A 46 23.77 -9.40 6.26
C THR A 46 22.55 -10.09 5.67
N ASP A 47 22.26 -11.33 6.10
CA ASP A 47 21.08 -12.05 5.63
C ASP A 47 19.76 -11.34 6.02
N TYR A 48 19.80 -10.35 6.91
CA TYR A 48 18.64 -9.62 7.39
C TYR A 48 18.70 -8.13 7.04
N GLU A 49 19.72 -7.41 7.53
CA GLU A 49 19.75 -5.93 7.49
C GLU A 49 21.19 -5.39 7.38
N PRO A 50 21.41 -4.13 6.94
CA PRO A 50 22.75 -3.58 6.85
C PRO A 50 23.33 -3.28 8.25
N PHE A 51 24.59 -3.67 8.46
CA PHE A 51 25.43 -3.20 9.56
C PHE A 51 26.24 -1.99 9.11
N GLU A 52 26.24 -0.93 9.91
CA GLU A 52 27.09 0.23 9.64
C GLU A 52 27.89 0.61 10.88
N ALA A 53 29.16 0.90 10.67
CA ALA A 53 30.03 1.46 11.70
C ALA A 53 30.87 2.60 11.14
N TYR A 54 31.12 3.61 11.97
CA TYR A 54 31.92 4.77 11.61
C TYR A 54 32.66 5.35 12.82
N GLU A 55 33.70 6.12 12.55
CA GLU A 55 34.36 6.96 13.55
C GLU A 55 34.06 8.43 13.27
N THR A 56 33.63 9.16 14.29
CA THR A 56 33.36 10.60 14.21
C THR A 56 34.64 11.42 14.31
N THR A 57 34.61 12.68 13.89
CA THR A 57 35.78 13.58 13.98
C THR A 57 36.28 13.84 15.40
N ASP A 58 35.45 13.63 16.42
CA ASP A 58 35.84 13.69 17.83
C ASP A 58 36.31 12.34 18.37
N GLY A 59 36.54 11.33 17.53
CA GLY A 59 37.19 10.07 17.88
C GLY A 59 36.28 9.03 18.53
N LYS A 60 34.96 9.21 18.47
CA LYS A 60 33.97 8.23 18.94
C LYS A 60 33.68 7.24 17.81
N ILE A 61 33.63 5.96 18.13
CA ILE A 61 33.20 4.92 17.19
C ILE A 61 31.75 4.58 17.50
N VAL A 62 30.93 4.54 16.44
CA VAL A 62 29.52 4.20 16.48
C VAL A 62 29.32 2.99 15.58
N ALA A 63 28.55 2.01 16.07
CA ALA A 63 28.13 0.84 15.31
C ALA A 63 26.62 0.68 15.47
N GLY A 64 25.89 0.47 14.38
CA GLY A 64 24.43 0.36 14.35
C GLY A 64 23.97 -0.82 13.52
N TYR A 65 22.84 -1.41 13.93
CA TYR A 65 22.22 -2.53 13.23
C TYR A 65 20.68 -2.52 13.30
N GLY A 66 20.04 -2.94 12.21
CA GLY A 66 18.60 -3.12 12.04
C GLY A 66 17.83 -1.82 11.76
N PRO A 67 16.78 -1.81 10.93
CA PRO A 67 16.03 -0.60 10.60
C PRO A 67 15.06 -0.27 11.74
N ALA A 68 15.13 0.95 12.25
CA ALA A 68 14.11 1.48 13.15
C ALA A 68 12.78 1.81 12.42
N ALA A 69 12.73 1.66 11.09
CA ALA A 69 11.60 2.02 10.23
C ALA A 69 10.30 1.29 10.58
N HIS A 70 10.37 0.07 11.11
CA HIS A 70 9.19 -0.72 11.47
C HIS A 70 8.27 -0.03 12.51
N ILE A 71 8.84 0.72 13.46
CA ILE A 71 8.04 1.51 14.41
C ILE A 71 7.33 2.66 13.68
N GLY A 72 7.98 3.26 12.68
CA GLY A 72 7.38 4.26 11.80
C GLY A 72 6.21 3.70 11.00
N ASP A 73 6.39 2.50 10.42
CA ASP A 73 5.35 1.80 9.66
C ASP A 73 4.15 1.44 10.53
N MET A 74 4.37 0.97 11.75
CA MET A 74 3.27 0.70 12.69
C MET A 74 2.51 1.97 13.09
N LEU A 75 3.20 3.10 13.22
CA LEU A 75 2.54 4.38 13.46
C LEU A 75 1.74 4.85 12.25
N TRP A 76 2.21 4.58 11.03
CA TRP A 76 1.43 4.80 9.81
C TRP A 76 0.15 3.99 9.83
N ASP A 77 0.24 2.67 10.06
CA ASP A 77 -0.93 1.79 10.13
C ASP A 77 -1.92 2.27 11.20
N TYR A 78 -1.43 2.65 12.38
CA TYR A 78 -2.25 3.22 13.43
C TYR A 78 -2.92 4.53 13.00
N LEU A 79 -2.18 5.48 12.43
CA LEU A 79 -2.72 6.78 12.05
C LEU A 79 -3.78 6.66 10.96
N LEU A 80 -3.56 5.76 10.00
CA LEU A 80 -4.51 5.42 8.94
C LEU A 80 -5.79 4.74 9.49
N ASP A 81 -5.71 4.04 10.63
CA ASP A 81 -6.86 3.38 11.27
C ASP A 81 -7.64 4.29 12.24
N LYS A 82 -6.95 5.20 12.95
CA LYS A 82 -7.49 5.91 14.12
C LYS A 82 -8.00 7.31 13.81
N GLU A 83 -7.46 7.99 12.80
CA GLU A 83 -8.19 9.11 12.22
C GLU A 83 -9.35 8.52 11.42
N LYS A 84 -10.59 8.83 11.83
CA LYS A 84 -11.83 8.52 11.12
C LYS A 84 -11.90 9.12 9.69
N TYR A 85 -10.76 9.50 9.12
CA TYR A 85 -10.58 10.44 8.05
C TYR A 85 -9.27 10.14 7.30
N ALA A 86 -9.34 9.18 6.40
CA ALA A 86 -8.62 9.28 5.12
C ALA A 86 -9.15 10.47 4.27
N ASP A 87 -10.07 11.30 4.80
CA ASP A 87 -10.71 12.42 4.10
C ASP A 87 -9.78 13.62 3.86
N ILE A 88 -8.54 13.59 4.35
CA ILE A 88 -7.51 14.57 3.97
C ILE A 88 -6.23 13.80 3.60
N LEU A 89 -6.02 13.60 2.30
CA LEU A 89 -4.73 13.23 1.69
C LEU A 89 -3.68 14.35 1.86
N ASP A 90 -3.62 15.02 3.01
CA ASP A 90 -2.45 15.81 3.39
C ASP A 90 -1.46 14.86 4.05
N TYR A 91 -0.78 14.08 3.21
CA TYR A 91 0.33 13.23 3.62
C TYR A 91 1.36 13.98 4.46
N ARG A 92 1.49 15.31 4.31
CA ARG A 92 2.39 16.11 5.15
C ARG A 92 1.84 16.27 6.56
N ALA A 93 0.54 16.43 6.74
CA ALA A 93 -0.10 16.47 8.05
C ALA A 93 0.00 15.12 8.78
N LEU A 94 -0.24 14.01 8.06
CA LEU A 94 -0.07 12.67 8.63
C LEU A 94 1.39 12.36 8.97
N ALA A 95 2.33 12.67 8.07
CA ALA A 95 3.76 12.53 8.34
C ALA A 95 4.18 13.39 9.55
N LYS A 96 3.70 14.62 9.64
CA LYS A 96 3.93 15.49 10.81
C LYS A 96 3.38 14.86 12.10
N LYS A 97 2.17 14.29 12.06
CA LYS A 97 1.57 13.65 13.24
C LYS A 97 2.30 12.37 13.64
N ARG A 98 2.75 11.57 12.66
CA ARG A 98 3.64 10.42 12.90
C ARG A 98 4.91 10.89 13.59
N ASP A 99 5.54 11.95 13.08
CA ASP A 99 6.77 12.50 13.65
C ASP A 99 6.55 13.03 15.08
N GLU A 100 5.41 13.69 15.34
CA GLU A 100 5.01 14.11 16.69
C GLU A 100 4.80 12.93 17.64
N LEU A 101 4.22 11.83 17.15
CA LEU A 101 4.05 10.59 17.92
C LEU A 101 5.40 9.91 18.18
N LEU A 102 6.29 9.83 17.19
CA LEU A 102 7.64 9.30 17.36
C LEU A 102 8.40 10.08 18.44
N VAL A 103 8.39 11.42 18.36
CA VAL A 103 9.01 12.29 19.38
C VAL A 103 8.37 12.07 20.75
N SER A 104 7.05 11.94 20.82
CA SER A 104 6.37 11.66 22.08
C SER A 104 6.78 10.31 22.67
N LEU A 105 6.86 9.27 21.84
CA LEU A 105 7.24 7.92 22.26
C LEU A 105 8.71 7.82 22.71
N GLN A 106 9.57 8.79 22.40
CA GLN A 106 10.91 8.88 23.00
C GLN A 106 10.86 9.24 24.50
N ASP A 107 9.81 9.94 24.95
CA ASP A 107 9.59 10.24 26.37
C ASP A 107 8.71 9.17 27.03
N LYS A 108 9.31 8.39 27.93
CA LYS A 108 8.63 7.34 28.69
C LYS A 108 7.46 7.85 29.52
N ASN A 109 7.48 9.13 29.93
CA ASN A 109 6.37 9.73 30.68
C ASN A 109 5.12 9.93 29.81
N SER A 110 5.28 9.95 28.49
CA SER A 110 4.15 10.05 27.57
C SER A 110 3.46 8.70 27.35
N TRP A 111 4.10 7.57 27.67
CA TRP A 111 3.62 6.25 27.28
C TRP A 111 2.26 5.93 27.87
N ASP A 112 1.99 6.29 29.13
CA ASP A 112 0.70 6.03 29.77
C ASP A 112 -0.47 6.74 29.06
N LYS A 113 -0.22 7.89 28.42
CA LYS A 113 -1.21 8.59 27.58
C LYS A 113 -1.60 7.75 26.35
N TYR A 114 -0.66 6.99 25.80
CA TYR A 114 -0.82 6.24 24.56
C TYR A 114 -0.95 4.73 24.76
N ARG A 115 -0.78 4.21 25.99
CA ARG A 115 -0.67 2.77 26.31
C ARG A 115 -1.85 1.93 25.82
N ASN A 116 -3.06 2.50 25.80
CA ASN A 116 -4.24 1.81 25.29
C ASN A 116 -4.32 1.79 23.75
N GLU A 117 -3.73 2.77 23.08
CA GLU A 117 -3.91 2.99 21.64
C GLU A 117 -2.73 2.48 20.83
N LEU A 118 -1.53 2.61 21.38
CA LEU A 118 -0.26 2.21 20.80
C LEU A 118 0.35 1.05 21.61
N SER A 119 -0.49 0.20 22.21
CA SER A 119 -0.07 -0.88 23.11
C SER A 119 1.03 -1.75 22.50
N GLY A 120 0.84 -2.21 21.26
CA GLY A 120 1.83 -3.04 20.55
C GLY A 120 3.13 -2.28 20.27
N ILE A 121 3.06 -1.01 19.88
CA ILE A 121 4.25 -0.19 19.63
C ILE A 121 5.03 0.04 20.93
N ILE A 122 4.34 0.41 22.02
CA ILE A 122 4.96 0.62 23.33
C ILE A 122 5.56 -0.68 23.86
N GLU A 123 4.91 -1.82 23.67
CA GLU A 123 5.44 -3.12 24.07
C GLU A 123 6.74 -3.47 23.33
N ILE A 124 6.81 -3.22 22.01
CA ILE A 124 8.05 -3.38 21.22
C ILE A 124 9.15 -2.46 21.76
N ILE A 125 8.82 -1.21 22.08
CA ILE A 125 9.79 -0.26 22.61
C ILE A 125 10.31 -0.69 24.00
N GLU A 126 9.42 -1.12 24.89
CA GLU A 126 9.75 -1.67 26.21
C GLU A 126 10.67 -2.90 26.08
N LYS A 127 10.38 -3.77 25.11
CA LYS A 127 11.19 -4.95 24.82
C LYS A 127 12.55 -4.60 24.22
N GLY A 128 12.61 -3.66 23.29
CA GLY A 128 13.86 -3.12 22.76
C GLY A 128 14.77 -2.60 23.89
N ASP A 129 14.22 -1.83 24.83
CA ASP A 129 14.95 -1.33 25.99
C ASP A 129 15.42 -2.43 26.95
N GLU A 130 14.62 -3.49 27.13
CA GLU A 130 14.98 -4.67 27.93
C GLU A 130 16.15 -5.43 27.29
N ILE A 131 16.04 -5.69 25.98
CA ILE A 131 17.04 -6.44 25.20
C ILE A 131 18.35 -5.64 25.12
N ALA A 132 18.31 -4.35 24.83
CA ALA A 132 19.50 -3.49 24.82
C ALA A 132 20.25 -3.54 26.17
N ARG A 133 19.52 -3.54 27.29
CA ARG A 133 20.12 -3.66 28.63
C ARG A 133 20.77 -5.02 28.87
N LYS A 134 20.11 -6.12 28.46
CA LYS A 134 20.67 -7.48 28.57
C LYS A 134 21.92 -7.62 27.69
N ALA A 135 21.84 -7.19 26.44
CA ALA A 135 22.96 -7.20 25.50
C ALA A 135 24.13 -6.36 26.04
N SER A 136 23.83 -5.20 26.65
CA SER A 136 24.86 -4.37 27.28
C SER A 136 25.59 -5.09 28.42
N ALA A 137 24.84 -5.73 29.31
CA ALA A 137 25.39 -6.46 30.45
C ALA A 137 26.23 -7.67 30.00
N GLN A 138 25.77 -8.41 28.99
CA GLN A 138 26.46 -9.59 28.46
C GLN A 138 27.73 -9.22 27.70
N ALA A 139 27.66 -8.20 26.84
CA ALA A 139 28.77 -7.80 26.01
C ALA A 139 29.73 -6.83 26.74
N GLY A 140 29.36 -6.29 27.90
CA GLY A 140 30.20 -5.31 28.62
C GLY A 140 30.48 -4.04 27.81
N ILE A 141 29.58 -3.69 26.89
CA ILE A 141 29.57 -2.47 26.08
C ILE A 141 28.17 -1.87 26.15
N GLU A 142 28.05 -0.56 26.12
CA GLU A 142 26.72 0.08 26.15
C GLU A 142 26.03 -0.10 24.79
N ILE A 143 24.91 -0.83 24.79
CA ILE A 143 23.97 -0.97 23.68
C ILE A 143 22.73 -0.14 24.00
N LYS A 144 22.30 0.66 23.04
CA LYS A 144 21.12 1.53 23.15
C LYS A 144 20.10 1.14 22.10
N HIS A 145 18.84 1.11 22.52
CA HIS A 145 17.70 1.05 21.63
C HIS A 145 17.31 2.48 21.22
N VAL A 146 17.06 2.71 19.93
CA VAL A 146 16.75 4.04 19.38
C VAL A 146 15.50 3.99 18.52
N LEU A 147 14.58 4.89 18.83
CA LEU A 147 13.42 5.14 17.98
C LEU A 147 13.83 5.94 16.74
N PRO A 148 13.21 5.67 15.58
CA PRO A 148 13.53 6.43 14.37
C PRO A 148 13.25 7.92 14.62
N THR A 149 14.19 8.76 14.20
CA THR A 149 14.03 10.21 14.19
C THR A 149 13.94 10.64 12.74
N PRO A 150 12.98 11.49 12.34
CA PRO A 150 12.84 11.90 10.94
C PRO A 150 14.07 12.67 10.42
N PRO A 151 14.53 12.44 9.17
CA PRO A 151 14.09 11.40 8.23
C PRO A 151 14.60 10.01 8.65
N GLU A 152 13.76 8.97 8.47
CA GLU A 152 13.87 7.59 8.99
C GLU A 152 15.17 6.85 8.62
N LYS A 153 16.29 7.27 9.22
CA LYS A 153 17.61 6.67 9.04
C LYS A 153 18.24 6.38 10.38
N ASN A 154 17.69 5.43 11.13
CA ASN A 154 18.29 5.01 12.39
C ASN A 154 18.40 3.50 12.46
N ALA A 155 19.51 3.06 13.06
CA ALA A 155 19.65 1.72 13.57
C ALA A 155 18.70 1.50 14.76
N PHE A 156 18.03 0.35 14.82
CA PHE A 156 17.17 -0.05 15.94
C PHE A 156 17.99 -0.21 17.22
N PHE A 157 19.18 -0.81 17.09
CA PHE A 157 20.18 -0.84 18.15
C PHE A 157 21.48 -0.19 17.70
N TYR A 158 22.14 0.53 18.61
CA TYR A 158 23.50 1.02 18.38
C TYR A 158 24.39 0.91 19.61
N ALA A 159 25.69 0.80 19.37
CA ALA A 159 26.74 0.85 20.37
C ALA A 159 27.62 2.07 20.10
N SER A 160 28.17 2.67 21.16
CA SER A 160 29.18 3.72 20.98
C SER A 160 30.27 3.66 22.03
N PHE A 161 31.52 3.91 21.63
CA PHE A 161 32.66 3.89 22.51
C PHE A 161 33.75 4.88 22.06
N ASP A 162 34.56 5.34 23.02
CA ASP A 162 35.71 6.20 22.71
C ASP A 162 36.80 5.39 22.00
N GLY A 163 37.15 5.83 20.79
CA GLY A 163 38.21 5.26 19.97
C GLY A 163 39.57 5.93 20.21
N LYS A 164 39.62 7.06 20.94
CA LYS A 164 40.87 7.77 21.22
C LYS A 164 41.81 6.93 22.07
N GLY A 165 43.07 6.86 21.63
CA GLY A 165 44.11 6.12 22.34
C GLY A 165 44.00 4.60 22.23
N LEU A 166 43.02 4.07 21.49
CA LEU A 166 42.98 2.66 21.12
C LEU A 166 43.88 2.41 19.92
N SER A 167 44.58 1.28 19.91
CA SER A 167 45.21 0.77 18.70
C SER A 167 44.15 0.34 17.69
N ASP A 168 44.53 0.28 16.43
CA ASP A 168 43.67 -0.20 15.33
C ASP A 168 43.10 -1.59 15.62
N ASP A 169 43.93 -2.52 16.11
CA ASP A 169 43.48 -3.88 16.47
C ASP A 169 42.44 -3.86 17.61
N ALA A 170 42.63 -3.00 18.63
CA ALA A 170 41.67 -2.85 19.72
C ALA A 170 40.36 -2.18 19.26
N LYS A 171 40.41 -1.28 18.26
CA LYS A 171 39.22 -0.73 17.62
C LYS A 171 38.45 -1.83 16.88
N ILE A 172 39.15 -2.64 16.07
CA ILE A 172 38.56 -3.74 15.30
C ILE A 172 37.88 -4.75 16.23
N GLU A 173 38.56 -5.18 17.29
CA GLU A 173 38.00 -6.12 18.27
C GLU A 173 36.72 -5.57 18.94
N LYS A 174 36.73 -4.28 19.32
CA LYS A 174 35.53 -3.63 19.89
C LYS A 174 34.39 -3.53 18.89
N ILE A 175 34.68 -3.24 17.62
CA ILE A 175 33.66 -3.20 16.55
C ILE A 175 33.07 -4.60 16.35
N GLY A 176 33.89 -5.64 16.29
CA GLY A 176 33.41 -7.03 16.16
C GLY A 176 32.55 -7.48 17.35
N LYS A 177 32.94 -7.09 18.57
CA LYS A 177 32.14 -7.32 19.78
C LYS A 177 30.80 -6.57 19.75
N ALA A 178 30.81 -5.32 19.28
CA ALA A 178 29.60 -4.52 19.10
C ALA A 178 28.67 -5.15 18.06
N TRP A 179 29.20 -5.56 16.91
CA TRP A 179 28.46 -6.29 15.88
C TRP A 179 27.71 -7.49 16.46
N LEU A 180 28.40 -8.40 17.14
CA LEU A 180 27.78 -9.61 17.69
C LEU A 180 26.68 -9.28 18.72
N ALA A 181 26.91 -8.28 19.58
CA ALA A 181 25.92 -7.85 20.56
C ALA A 181 24.67 -7.26 19.89
N LEU A 182 24.87 -6.41 18.88
CA LEU A 182 23.79 -5.78 18.10
C LEU A 182 23.01 -6.81 17.28
N TYR A 183 23.69 -7.74 16.63
CA TYR A 183 23.07 -8.83 15.86
C TYR A 183 22.20 -9.72 16.75
N ASN A 184 22.71 -10.11 17.92
CA ASN A 184 21.96 -10.92 18.88
C ASN A 184 20.75 -10.16 19.44
N ALA A 185 20.92 -8.88 19.77
CA ALA A 185 19.82 -8.03 20.23
C ALA A 185 18.72 -7.91 19.16
N PHE A 186 19.10 -7.67 17.91
CA PHE A 186 18.16 -7.59 16.79
C PHE A 186 17.45 -8.93 16.54
N THR A 187 18.17 -10.04 16.55
CA THR A 187 17.58 -11.37 16.37
C THR A 187 16.59 -11.71 17.49
N GLU A 188 16.85 -11.26 18.72
CA GLU A 188 15.92 -11.44 19.85
C GLU A 188 14.66 -10.59 19.66
N ILE A 189 14.80 -9.30 19.33
CA ILE A 189 13.62 -8.43 19.16
C ILE A 189 12.78 -8.86 17.96
N SER A 190 13.36 -9.29 16.83
CA SER A 190 12.59 -9.72 15.66
C SER A 190 11.70 -10.95 15.94
N LYS A 191 12.09 -11.81 16.89
CA LYS A 191 11.26 -12.94 17.32
C LYS A 191 10.08 -12.49 18.17
N GLU A 192 10.32 -11.59 19.11
CA GLU A 192 9.30 -11.04 20.00
C GLU A 192 8.32 -10.13 19.24
N GLU A 193 8.83 -9.30 18.32
CA GLU A 193 8.07 -8.41 17.45
C GLU A 193 7.02 -9.15 16.64
N GLY A 194 7.36 -10.31 16.06
CA GLY A 194 6.40 -11.12 15.32
C GLY A 194 5.19 -11.49 16.16
N GLU A 195 5.38 -11.89 17.42
CA GLU A 195 4.27 -12.23 18.31
C GLU A 195 3.46 -11.00 18.74
N ILE A 196 4.14 -9.88 19.01
CA ILE A 196 3.49 -8.62 19.41
C ILE A 196 2.66 -8.06 18.27
N LEU A 197 3.21 -8.06 17.05
CA LEU A 197 2.54 -7.59 15.83
C LEU A 197 1.29 -8.40 15.52
N GLU A 198 1.36 -9.73 15.59
CA GLU A 198 0.19 -10.59 15.35
C GLU A 198 -0.91 -10.35 16.40
N LYS A 199 -0.55 -10.21 17.69
CA LYS A 199 -1.50 -9.87 18.75
C LYS A 199 -2.14 -8.50 18.52
N TRP A 200 -1.34 -7.50 18.16
CA TRP A 200 -1.81 -6.15 17.92
C TRP A 200 -2.74 -6.06 16.70
N LYS A 201 -2.36 -6.71 15.58
CA LYS A 201 -3.22 -6.83 14.38
C LYS A 201 -4.54 -7.52 14.71
N ALA A 202 -4.51 -8.60 15.48
CA ALA A 202 -5.74 -9.29 15.91
C ALA A 202 -6.64 -8.40 16.79
N GLN A 203 -6.05 -7.59 17.69
CA GLN A 203 -6.80 -6.61 18.49
C GLN A 203 -7.45 -5.53 17.62
N ILE A 204 -6.71 -4.98 16.64
CA ILE A 204 -7.25 -4.01 15.68
C ILE A 204 -8.38 -4.63 14.87
N GLN A 205 -8.19 -5.82 14.31
CA GLN A 205 -9.20 -6.51 13.53
C GLN A 205 -10.45 -6.85 14.35
N GLU A 206 -10.29 -7.30 15.59
CA GLU A 206 -11.41 -7.60 16.48
C GLU A 206 -12.15 -6.32 16.89
N LYS A 207 -11.44 -5.21 17.08
CA LYS A 207 -12.05 -3.89 17.31
C LYS A 207 -12.82 -3.42 16.08
N ARG A 208 -12.25 -3.53 14.87
CA ARG A 208 -12.95 -3.28 13.60
C ARG A 208 -14.21 -4.15 13.50
N ARG A 209 -14.10 -5.44 13.81
CA ARG A 209 -15.22 -6.38 13.78
C ARG A 209 -16.34 -6.03 14.78
N LYS A 210 -16.00 -5.53 15.97
CA LYS A 210 -16.98 -5.19 17.01
C LYS A 210 -17.61 -3.81 16.83
N GLU A 211 -16.84 -2.83 16.37
CA GLU A 211 -17.24 -1.42 16.37
C GLU A 211 -17.66 -0.93 14.97
N ILE A 212 -17.02 -1.43 13.91
CA ILE A 212 -17.17 -0.93 12.53
C ILE A 212 -18.02 -1.90 11.68
N ALA A 213 -17.74 -3.21 11.77
CA ALA A 213 -18.43 -4.21 10.96
C ALA A 213 -19.96 -4.26 11.15
N PRO A 214 -20.58 -3.99 12.32
CA PRO A 214 -22.03 -3.95 12.41
C PRO A 214 -22.66 -2.83 11.57
N GLN A 215 -21.99 -1.67 11.46
CA GLN A 215 -22.44 -0.54 10.66
C GLN A 215 -22.21 -0.77 9.17
N GLU A 216 -21.08 -1.37 8.80
CA GLU A 216 -20.76 -1.74 7.41
C GLU A 216 -21.60 -2.92 6.92
N GLU A 217 -21.91 -3.89 7.79
CA GLU A 217 -22.78 -5.03 7.50
C GLU A 217 -24.24 -4.59 7.40
N GLU A 218 -24.70 -3.66 8.24
CA GLU A 218 -26.04 -3.06 8.13
C GLU A 218 -26.17 -2.24 6.83
N PHE A 219 -25.15 -1.48 6.46
CA PHE A 219 -25.09 -0.75 5.20
C PHE A 219 -25.04 -1.69 3.98
N ALA A 220 -24.13 -2.67 3.97
CA ALA A 220 -24.01 -3.66 2.91
C ALA A 220 -25.28 -4.51 2.81
N LYS A 221 -25.97 -4.79 3.93
CA LYS A 221 -27.27 -5.46 3.95
C LYS A 221 -28.37 -4.58 3.40
N ALA A 222 -28.42 -3.28 3.71
CA ALA A 222 -29.37 -2.33 3.13
C ALA A 222 -29.17 -2.17 1.61
N VAL A 223 -27.92 -2.08 1.14
CA VAL A 223 -27.58 -2.06 -0.29
C VAL A 223 -27.87 -3.42 -0.95
N SER A 224 -27.62 -4.53 -0.25
CA SER A 224 -27.95 -5.88 -0.73
C SER A 224 -29.45 -6.13 -0.78
N GLU A 225 -30.25 -5.65 0.18
CA GLU A 225 -31.72 -5.72 0.16
C GLU A 225 -32.30 -4.85 -0.94
N LEU A 226 -31.73 -3.67 -1.15
CA LEU A 226 -32.03 -2.83 -2.30
C LEU A 226 -31.78 -3.59 -3.62
N LEU A 227 -30.60 -4.17 -3.78
CA LEU A 227 -30.23 -4.88 -5.01
C LEU A 227 -30.91 -6.25 -5.17
N LYS A 228 -31.30 -6.91 -4.06
CA LYS A 228 -32.11 -8.15 -4.06
C LYS A 228 -33.51 -7.93 -4.58
N SER A 229 -34.07 -6.72 -4.43
CA SER A 229 -35.32 -6.36 -5.10
C SER A 229 -35.17 -6.22 -6.63
N TRP A 230 -33.93 -6.27 -7.14
CA TRP A 230 -33.58 -6.10 -8.56
C TRP A 230 -33.01 -7.37 -9.20
N THR A 231 -32.23 -8.22 -8.51
CA THR A 231 -31.83 -9.58 -8.96
C THR A 231 -31.35 -10.46 -7.79
N SER A 232 -31.35 -11.78 -7.96
CA SER A 232 -30.99 -12.76 -6.92
C SER A 232 -29.48 -13.07 -6.83
N THR A 233 -28.97 -13.08 -5.59
CA THR A 233 -27.70 -13.68 -5.10
C THR A 233 -26.37 -12.92 -5.16
N TRP A 234 -25.65 -13.03 -4.05
CA TRP A 234 -24.34 -12.45 -3.66
C TRP A 234 -23.13 -13.19 -4.30
N CYS A 235 -21.98 -12.52 -4.46
CA CYS A 235 -20.68 -13.17 -4.71
C CYS A 235 -19.49 -12.19 -4.52
N SER A 236 -18.42 -12.63 -3.84
CA SER A 236 -17.12 -11.95 -3.72
C SER A 236 -16.18 -12.31 -4.88
N TYR A 237 -15.57 -11.33 -5.54
CA TYR A 237 -14.43 -11.49 -6.47
C TYR A 237 -13.51 -10.27 -6.42
N GLU A 238 -12.26 -10.44 -6.82
CA GLU A 238 -11.26 -9.39 -7.03
C GLU A 238 -11.66 -8.47 -8.21
N ILE A 239 -11.69 -7.16 -7.98
CA ILE A 239 -11.77 -6.14 -9.02
C ILE A 239 -10.35 -5.92 -9.57
N SER A 240 -10.22 -5.84 -10.89
CA SER A 240 -8.96 -5.42 -11.53
C SER A 240 -8.62 -3.99 -11.10
N SER A 241 -7.36 -3.75 -10.73
CA SER A 241 -6.82 -2.43 -10.35
C SER A 241 -6.92 -1.34 -11.44
N GLU A 242 -7.41 -1.71 -12.63
CA GLU A 242 -7.56 -0.83 -13.79
C GLU A 242 -8.99 -0.29 -13.99
N PHE A 243 -9.97 -0.65 -13.16
CA PHE A 243 -11.32 -0.07 -13.27
C PHE A 243 -11.32 1.41 -12.84
N PRO A 244 -11.91 2.35 -13.59
CA PRO A 244 -11.89 3.77 -13.24
C PRO A 244 -12.64 3.99 -11.94
N GLY A 245 -12.03 4.74 -11.01
CA GLY A 245 -12.50 4.82 -9.63
C GLY A 245 -11.87 3.78 -8.69
N PHE A 246 -11.05 2.86 -9.18
CA PHE A 246 -10.25 1.89 -8.42
C PHE A 246 -8.73 2.15 -8.56
N GLU A 247 -8.34 3.29 -9.10
CA GLU A 247 -6.94 3.67 -9.43
C GLU A 247 -6.09 3.77 -8.15
N GLY A 248 -5.53 2.64 -7.71
CA GLY A 248 -4.55 2.56 -6.62
C GLY A 248 -5.09 2.26 -5.22
N GLY A 249 -6.34 1.81 -5.05
CA GLY A 249 -6.93 1.54 -3.73
C GLY A 249 -7.62 0.19 -3.60
N SER A 250 -7.84 -0.26 -2.36
CA SER A 250 -8.76 -1.36 -2.03
C SER A 250 -10.21 -0.86 -2.02
N ALA A 251 -11.15 -1.70 -2.45
CA ALA A 251 -12.57 -1.43 -2.21
C ALA A 251 -12.86 -1.61 -0.71
N LYS A 252 -13.48 -0.61 -0.10
CA LYS A 252 -14.04 -0.69 1.25
C LYS A 252 -15.17 -1.72 1.31
N TRP A 253 -16.06 -1.69 0.32
CA TRP A 253 -17.08 -2.72 0.09
C TRP A 253 -17.53 -2.73 -1.37
N MET A 254 -18.19 -3.81 -1.77
CA MET A 254 -18.70 -4.01 -3.11
C MET A 254 -19.98 -4.84 -3.08
N VAL A 255 -20.96 -4.46 -3.88
CA VAL A 255 -22.14 -5.27 -4.16
C VAL A 255 -22.34 -5.39 -5.66
N ARG A 256 -22.73 -6.59 -6.11
CA ARG A 256 -22.99 -6.85 -7.53
C ARG A 256 -24.20 -7.75 -7.74
N THR A 257 -24.86 -7.59 -8.88
CA THR A 257 -25.94 -8.48 -9.32
C THR A 257 -25.37 -9.74 -9.98
N ARG A 258 -26.13 -10.85 -9.93
CA ARG A 258 -25.87 -12.03 -10.76
C ARG A 258 -26.87 -12.04 -11.92
N GLY A 259 -26.36 -11.92 -13.14
CA GLY A 259 -27.16 -11.95 -14.38
C GLY A 259 -27.10 -10.63 -15.13
N GLU A 260 -27.56 -10.62 -16.38
CA GLU A 260 -27.60 -9.43 -17.21
C GLU A 260 -28.84 -8.56 -16.90
N PRO A 261 -28.69 -7.24 -16.70
CA PRO A 261 -27.42 -6.50 -16.68
C PRO A 261 -26.62 -6.72 -15.39
N TYR A 262 -25.30 -6.83 -15.53
CA TYR A 262 -24.42 -6.84 -14.37
C TYR A 262 -24.28 -5.41 -13.86
N VAL A 263 -24.74 -5.20 -12.63
CA VAL A 263 -24.61 -3.94 -11.91
C VAL A 263 -23.58 -4.16 -10.82
N MET A 264 -22.65 -3.23 -10.70
CA MET A 264 -21.63 -3.21 -9.67
C MET A 264 -21.69 -1.87 -8.96
N VAL A 265 -21.73 -1.90 -7.63
CA VAL A 265 -21.55 -0.72 -6.80
C VAL A 265 -20.41 -1.01 -5.84
N PHE A 266 -19.42 -0.13 -5.81
CA PHE A 266 -18.36 -0.21 -4.83
C PHE A 266 -18.02 1.16 -4.29
N GLU A 267 -17.46 1.17 -3.10
CA GLU A 267 -16.84 2.36 -2.53
C GLU A 267 -15.36 2.07 -2.28
N THR A 268 -14.51 3.03 -2.63
CA THR A 268 -13.09 3.02 -2.30
C THR A 268 -12.83 3.61 -0.92
N GLU A 269 -11.67 3.30 -0.34
CA GLU A 269 -11.26 3.86 0.97
C GLU A 269 -11.22 5.41 0.99
N ASP A 270 -11.08 6.08 -0.17
CA ASP A 270 -11.12 7.55 -0.29
C ASP A 270 -12.55 8.13 -0.39
N GLY A 271 -13.58 7.31 -0.13
CA GLY A 271 -14.99 7.72 -0.03
C GLY A 271 -15.69 7.96 -1.37
N LYS A 272 -15.05 7.62 -2.50
CA LYS A 272 -15.69 7.63 -3.82
C LYS A 272 -16.55 6.39 -3.99
N VAL A 273 -17.81 6.60 -4.36
CA VAL A 273 -18.71 5.52 -4.74
C VAL A 273 -18.80 5.47 -6.25
N THR A 274 -18.53 4.30 -6.80
CA THR A 274 -18.71 4.00 -8.21
C THR A 274 -19.93 3.13 -8.39
N VAL A 275 -20.83 3.55 -9.27
CA VAL A 275 -21.96 2.75 -9.75
C VAL A 275 -21.68 2.43 -11.21
N ALA A 276 -21.65 1.15 -11.56
CA ALA A 276 -21.34 0.67 -12.90
C ALA A 276 -22.38 -0.34 -13.39
N TYR A 277 -22.68 -0.27 -14.68
CA TYR A 277 -23.49 -1.20 -15.44
C TYR A 277 -22.65 -1.78 -16.58
N GLU A 278 -22.52 -3.10 -16.63
CA GLU A 278 -21.96 -3.79 -17.79
C GLU A 278 -22.83 -3.47 -19.02
N ALA A 279 -22.22 -2.84 -20.03
CA ALA A 279 -22.86 -2.50 -21.29
C ALA A 279 -22.83 -3.70 -22.24
N PHE A 280 -21.64 -4.29 -22.46
CA PHE A 280 -21.49 -5.52 -23.23
C PHE A 280 -20.11 -6.15 -23.07
N ARG A 281 -20.05 -7.46 -23.37
CA ARG A 281 -18.81 -8.24 -23.39
C ARG A 281 -18.00 -7.99 -24.65
N THR A 282 -16.88 -7.30 -24.49
CA THR A 282 -15.90 -7.03 -25.54
C THR A 282 -15.22 -8.31 -26.01
N HIS A 283 -14.82 -9.17 -25.07
CA HIS A 283 -13.96 -10.32 -25.35
C HIS A 283 -14.66 -11.43 -26.14
N SER A 284 -15.95 -11.67 -25.88
CA SER A 284 -16.75 -12.62 -26.68
C SER A 284 -16.99 -12.11 -28.09
N SER A 285 -17.06 -10.79 -28.31
CA SER A 285 -17.22 -10.22 -29.66
C SER A 285 -15.93 -10.37 -30.49
N ILE A 286 -14.76 -10.19 -29.88
CA ILE A 286 -13.44 -10.28 -30.56
C ILE A 286 -12.97 -11.74 -30.72
N SER A 287 -13.25 -12.61 -29.74
CA SER A 287 -12.81 -14.03 -29.74
C SER A 287 -13.64 -14.96 -30.63
N ILE A 288 -14.81 -14.51 -31.10
CA ILE A 288 -15.62 -15.26 -32.08
C ILE A 288 -15.01 -15.16 -33.49
N ASP A 289 -14.42 -14.01 -33.85
CA ASP A 289 -13.87 -13.76 -35.20
C ASP A 289 -12.36 -13.95 -35.32
N HIS A 290 -11.58 -13.72 -34.24
CA HIS A 290 -10.14 -13.95 -34.23
C HIS A 290 -9.79 -15.19 -33.41
N LYS A 291 -9.09 -16.16 -34.02
CA LYS A 291 -8.63 -17.42 -33.39
C LYS A 291 -8.08 -17.15 -31.99
N ARG A 292 -8.70 -17.77 -30.96
CA ARG A 292 -8.38 -17.62 -29.52
C ARG A 292 -6.86 -17.54 -29.24
N GLY A 293 -6.41 -16.50 -28.52
CA GLY A 293 -5.03 -16.34 -28.04
C GLY A 293 -4.66 -14.92 -27.59
N GLU A 294 -3.38 -14.72 -27.23
CA GLU A 294 -2.72 -13.47 -26.79
C GLU A 294 -2.98 -12.25 -27.72
N ASP A 295 -3.37 -12.49 -28.97
CA ASP A 295 -3.70 -11.45 -29.95
C ASP A 295 -5.00 -10.69 -29.60
N ALA A 296 -5.98 -11.34 -28.96
CA ALA A 296 -7.25 -10.69 -28.60
C ALA A 296 -7.06 -9.64 -27.49
N ASP A 297 -6.26 -9.96 -26.47
CA ASP A 297 -5.90 -9.01 -25.40
C ASP A 297 -5.15 -7.81 -25.96
N LYS A 298 -4.21 -8.04 -26.88
CA LYS A 298 -3.47 -6.96 -27.55
C LYS A 298 -4.40 -6.06 -28.38
N ILE A 299 -5.34 -6.64 -29.12
CA ILE A 299 -6.34 -5.87 -29.88
C ILE A 299 -7.21 -5.06 -28.94
N VAL A 300 -7.71 -5.62 -27.84
CA VAL A 300 -8.49 -4.88 -26.83
C VAL A 300 -7.69 -3.72 -26.24
N MET A 301 -6.41 -3.93 -25.91
CA MET A 301 -5.51 -2.87 -25.44
C MET A 301 -5.36 -1.75 -26.47
N GLU A 302 -5.17 -2.09 -27.75
CA GLU A 302 -5.08 -1.10 -28.82
C GLU A 302 -6.41 -0.36 -29.01
N LEU A 303 -7.54 -1.07 -28.94
CA LEU A 303 -8.88 -0.51 -29.08
C LEU A 303 -9.31 0.36 -27.88
N ALA A 304 -8.72 0.18 -26.70
CA ALA A 304 -8.94 1.08 -25.56
C ALA A 304 -8.37 2.49 -25.82
N ASP A 305 -7.45 2.64 -26.78
CA ASP A 305 -6.98 3.94 -27.27
C ASP A 305 -7.70 4.31 -28.57
N LYS A 306 -8.54 5.36 -28.49
CA LYS A 306 -9.29 5.91 -29.63
C LYS A 306 -8.41 6.30 -30.81
N GLY A 307 -7.15 6.66 -30.56
CA GLY A 307 -6.17 6.96 -31.60
C GLY A 307 -5.98 5.80 -32.59
N ASN A 308 -6.25 4.57 -32.14
CA ASN A 308 -6.12 3.37 -32.96
C ASN A 308 -7.42 2.98 -33.69
N TRP A 309 -8.57 3.58 -33.38
CA TRP A 309 -9.84 3.20 -34.02
C TRP A 309 -9.84 3.32 -35.56
N PRO A 310 -9.20 4.34 -36.17
CA PRO A 310 -9.12 4.42 -37.64
C PRO A 310 -8.44 3.19 -38.29
N LYS A 311 -7.50 2.54 -37.59
CA LYS A 311 -6.83 1.31 -38.06
C LYS A 311 -7.81 0.14 -38.22
N TYR A 312 -8.82 0.08 -37.35
CA TYR A 312 -9.77 -1.03 -37.24
C TYR A 312 -11.14 -0.75 -37.88
N ARG A 313 -11.42 0.50 -38.26
CA ARG A 313 -12.71 0.91 -38.83
C ARG A 313 -13.08 0.20 -40.15
N ASN A 314 -12.08 -0.30 -40.88
CA ASN A 314 -12.26 -1.02 -42.15
C ASN A 314 -11.92 -2.52 -42.04
N THR A 315 -11.85 -3.07 -40.82
CA THR A 315 -11.64 -4.51 -40.61
C THR A 315 -12.95 -5.19 -40.19
N ASP A 316 -12.86 -6.47 -39.86
CA ASP A 316 -13.90 -7.24 -39.18
C ASP A 316 -14.32 -6.65 -37.83
N LEU A 317 -13.48 -5.86 -37.16
CA LEU A 317 -13.75 -5.22 -35.87
C LEU A 317 -14.57 -3.93 -35.93
N LYS A 318 -15.08 -3.55 -37.11
CA LYS A 318 -15.84 -2.31 -37.29
C LYS A 318 -17.12 -2.26 -36.43
N ASP A 319 -17.74 -3.39 -36.14
CA ASP A 319 -18.93 -3.43 -35.28
C ASP A 319 -18.57 -3.16 -33.81
N VAL A 320 -17.42 -3.65 -33.35
CA VAL A 320 -16.88 -3.34 -32.01
C VAL A 320 -16.63 -1.85 -31.87
N ILE A 321 -16.04 -1.20 -32.89
CA ILE A 321 -15.86 0.26 -32.92
C ILE A 321 -17.20 0.98 -32.85
N GLU A 322 -18.19 0.58 -33.67
CA GLU A 322 -19.53 1.20 -33.65
C GLU A 322 -20.21 1.05 -32.27
N ARG A 323 -20.02 -0.08 -31.58
CA ARG A 323 -20.54 -0.28 -30.22
C ARG A 323 -19.83 0.58 -29.18
N TYR A 324 -18.52 0.82 -29.32
CA TYR A 324 -17.82 1.75 -28.45
C TYR A 324 -18.27 3.19 -28.68
N GLU A 325 -18.37 3.64 -29.93
CA GLU A 325 -18.92 4.95 -30.28
C GLU A 325 -20.34 5.14 -29.69
N LEU A 326 -21.18 4.12 -29.80
CA LEU A 326 -22.51 4.09 -29.20
C LEU A 326 -22.45 4.19 -27.67
N GLY A 327 -21.56 3.45 -27.01
CA GLY A 327 -21.38 3.51 -25.56
C GLY A 327 -21.04 4.90 -25.07
N GLU A 328 -20.16 5.61 -25.78
CA GLU A 328 -19.82 7.00 -25.48
C GLU A 328 -20.96 7.97 -25.73
N GLU A 329 -21.71 7.77 -26.82
CA GLU A 329 -22.87 8.60 -27.12
C GLU A 329 -23.96 8.44 -26.04
N VAL A 330 -24.22 7.21 -25.60
CA VAL A 330 -25.16 6.92 -24.53
C VAL A 330 -24.70 7.54 -23.21
N ALA A 331 -23.42 7.41 -22.85
CA ALA A 331 -22.86 8.03 -21.65
C ALA A 331 -23.00 9.57 -21.68
N ARG A 332 -22.69 10.20 -22.82
CA ARG A 332 -22.84 11.64 -23.01
C ARG A 332 -24.30 12.09 -22.86
N LYS A 333 -25.24 11.42 -23.54
CA LYS A 333 -26.68 11.75 -23.46
C LYS A 333 -27.23 11.56 -22.05
N ALA A 334 -26.85 10.47 -21.39
CA ALA A 334 -27.22 10.23 -19.99
C ALA A 334 -26.71 11.37 -19.10
N SER A 335 -25.49 11.84 -19.33
CA SER A 335 -24.93 12.98 -18.59
C SER A 335 -25.70 14.27 -18.83
N GLU A 336 -26.05 14.57 -20.07
CA GLU A 336 -26.81 15.78 -20.45
C GLU A 336 -28.22 15.82 -19.86
N ILE A 337 -28.91 14.67 -19.84
CA ILE A 337 -30.28 14.57 -19.33
C ILE A 337 -30.32 14.72 -17.81
N THR A 338 -29.29 14.21 -17.13
CA THR A 338 -29.34 13.96 -15.69
C THR A 338 -28.53 14.98 -14.88
N GLY A 339 -27.60 15.69 -15.54
CA GLY A 339 -26.65 16.57 -14.88
C GLY A 339 -25.56 15.82 -14.09
N VAL A 340 -25.51 14.49 -14.17
CA VAL A 340 -24.49 13.66 -13.51
C VAL A 340 -23.49 13.16 -14.55
N GLU A 341 -22.20 13.21 -14.26
CA GLU A 341 -21.17 12.68 -15.17
C GLU A 341 -21.27 11.15 -15.28
N VAL A 342 -21.71 10.67 -16.44
CA VAL A 342 -21.70 9.27 -16.83
C VAL A 342 -20.59 9.07 -17.86
N LYS A 343 -19.75 8.06 -17.62
CA LYS A 343 -18.61 7.70 -18.47
C LYS A 343 -18.80 6.31 -19.05
N PHE A 344 -18.25 6.11 -20.24
CA PHE A 344 -18.11 4.80 -20.84
C PHE A 344 -16.68 4.31 -20.63
N PHE A 345 -16.54 3.12 -20.07
CA PHE A 345 -15.26 2.47 -19.81
C PHE A 345 -15.02 1.33 -20.78
N ILE A 346 -13.84 1.34 -21.39
CA ILE A 346 -13.30 0.25 -22.19
C ILE A 346 -12.11 -0.35 -21.43
N PRO A 347 -12.17 -1.62 -21.01
CA PRO A 347 -11.13 -2.24 -20.20
C PRO A 347 -9.81 -2.39 -20.98
N ARG A 348 -8.67 -2.21 -20.27
CA ARG A 348 -7.32 -2.33 -20.83
C ARG A 348 -6.70 -3.72 -20.63
N LYS A 349 -7.04 -4.45 -19.57
CA LYS A 349 -6.64 -5.87 -19.38
C LYS A 349 -7.72 -6.67 -18.69
N HIS A 350 -7.81 -7.97 -19.05
CA HIS A 350 -8.51 -9.08 -18.35
C HIS A 350 -9.95 -8.87 -17.85
N CYS A 351 -10.52 -7.68 -17.97
CA CYS A 351 -11.93 -7.40 -17.75
C CYS A 351 -12.63 -7.53 -19.10
N HIS A 352 -13.58 -8.43 -19.17
CA HIS A 352 -14.19 -8.84 -20.44
C HIS A 352 -15.23 -7.84 -20.95
N ASP A 353 -15.54 -6.80 -20.18
CA ASP A 353 -16.83 -6.11 -20.23
C ASP A 353 -16.64 -4.60 -20.26
N ALA A 354 -17.16 -3.95 -21.31
CA ALA A 354 -17.28 -2.50 -21.35
C ALA A 354 -18.44 -2.06 -20.46
N ALA A 355 -18.33 -0.92 -19.79
CA ALA A 355 -19.30 -0.50 -18.78
C ALA A 355 -19.69 0.98 -18.90
N LEU A 356 -20.94 1.28 -18.60
CA LEU A 356 -21.37 2.63 -18.25
C LEU A 356 -21.17 2.80 -16.74
N TYR A 357 -20.51 3.86 -16.31
CA TYR A 357 -20.30 4.10 -14.89
C TYR A 357 -20.39 5.57 -14.54
N THR A 358 -20.64 5.83 -13.26
CA THR A 358 -20.59 7.15 -12.66
C THR A 358 -19.92 7.05 -11.31
N VAL A 359 -19.25 8.14 -10.92
CA VAL A 359 -18.53 8.23 -9.65
C VAL A 359 -19.02 9.46 -8.93
N PHE A 360 -19.28 9.32 -7.64
CA PHE A 360 -19.60 10.45 -6.79
C PHE A 360 -18.84 10.38 -5.46
N ASP A 361 -18.63 11.56 -4.88
CA ASP A 361 -18.02 11.69 -3.57
C ASP A 361 -19.07 11.50 -2.48
N SER A 362 -18.89 10.49 -1.61
CA SER A 362 -19.85 10.16 -0.57
C SER A 362 -19.43 10.59 0.84
N ARG A 363 -18.26 11.26 0.98
CA ARG A 363 -17.64 11.56 2.28
C ARG A 363 -18.53 12.39 3.21
N ASP A 364 -19.17 13.42 2.67
CA ASP A 364 -20.06 14.32 3.43
C ASP A 364 -21.53 13.88 3.40
N MET A 365 -21.82 12.62 3.08
CA MET A 365 -23.19 12.11 2.96
C MET A 365 -23.58 11.24 4.15
N SER A 366 -24.81 11.43 4.63
CA SER A 366 -25.41 10.42 5.52
C SER A 366 -25.61 9.11 4.77
N VAL A 367 -25.71 8.01 5.52
CA VAL A 367 -25.99 6.68 4.97
C VAL A 367 -27.26 6.69 4.12
N GLU A 368 -28.32 7.35 4.57
CA GLU A 368 -29.61 7.43 3.86
C GLU A 368 -29.47 8.18 2.54
N LYS A 369 -28.78 9.33 2.55
CA LYS A 369 -28.53 10.14 1.36
C LYS A 369 -27.67 9.41 0.34
N LYS A 370 -26.67 8.67 0.81
CA LYS A 370 -25.80 7.84 -0.02
C LYS A 370 -26.58 6.70 -0.68
N ILE A 371 -27.43 6.00 0.09
CA ILE A 371 -28.31 4.95 -0.44
C ILE A 371 -29.28 5.53 -1.47
N GLU A 372 -29.91 6.67 -1.18
CA GLU A 372 -30.80 7.36 -2.13
C GLU A 372 -30.06 7.73 -3.42
N MET A 373 -28.83 8.24 -3.32
CA MET A 373 -28.05 8.59 -4.50
C MET A 373 -27.63 7.35 -5.30
N ILE A 374 -27.21 6.27 -4.64
CA ILE A 374 -26.94 4.99 -5.32
C ILE A 374 -28.19 4.52 -6.09
N LYS A 375 -29.39 4.57 -5.47
CA LYS A 375 -30.64 4.20 -6.15
C LYS A 375 -30.87 5.00 -7.42
N ASN A 376 -30.80 6.33 -7.30
CA ASN A 376 -31.04 7.22 -8.42
C ASN A 376 -30.04 6.98 -9.56
N LEU A 377 -28.77 6.71 -9.24
CA LEU A 377 -27.74 6.44 -10.23
C LEU A 377 -27.87 5.04 -10.86
N VAL A 378 -28.31 4.04 -10.08
CA VAL A 378 -28.64 2.71 -10.60
C VAL A 378 -29.80 2.79 -11.59
N ASP A 379 -30.90 3.47 -11.23
CA ASP A 379 -32.08 3.66 -12.10
C ASP A 379 -31.68 4.34 -13.42
N LEU A 380 -30.89 5.41 -13.31
CA LEU A 380 -30.37 6.21 -14.42
C LEU A 380 -29.50 5.39 -15.38
N LEU A 381 -28.53 4.65 -14.83
CA LEU A 381 -27.68 3.77 -15.63
C LEU A 381 -28.48 2.61 -16.24
N GLY A 382 -29.52 2.13 -15.56
CA GLY A 382 -30.47 1.14 -16.11
C GLY A 382 -31.21 1.65 -17.35
N ILE A 383 -31.66 2.91 -17.34
CA ILE A 383 -32.28 3.56 -18.51
C ILE A 383 -31.26 3.68 -19.65
N ALA A 384 -30.06 4.18 -19.35
CA ALA A 384 -28.98 4.33 -20.33
C ALA A 384 -28.59 2.98 -20.95
N TYR A 385 -28.48 1.93 -20.14
CA TYR A 385 -28.25 0.55 -20.59
C TYR A 385 -29.37 0.04 -21.50
N GLY A 386 -30.64 0.36 -21.21
CA GLY A 386 -31.77 0.00 -22.06
C GLY A 386 -31.71 0.61 -23.46
N GLU A 387 -31.32 1.89 -23.55
CA GLU A 387 -31.06 2.57 -24.83
C GLU A 387 -29.88 1.93 -25.57
N PHE A 388 -28.77 1.67 -24.86
CA PHE A 388 -27.60 1.01 -25.41
C PHE A 388 -27.96 -0.36 -26.02
N LYS A 389 -28.69 -1.20 -25.27
CA LYS A 389 -29.07 -2.55 -25.70
C LYS A 389 -29.95 -2.53 -26.96
N ARG A 390 -30.86 -1.57 -27.08
CA ARG A 390 -31.70 -1.43 -28.28
C ARG A 390 -30.86 -1.14 -29.52
N ALA A 391 -29.95 -0.18 -29.42
CA ALA A 391 -29.06 0.19 -30.52
C ALA A 391 -27.99 -0.88 -30.83
N ASP A 392 -27.50 -1.61 -29.82
CA ASP A 392 -26.59 -2.74 -30.01
C ASP A 392 -27.26 -3.88 -30.82
N GLU A 393 -28.54 -4.18 -30.59
CA GLU A 393 -29.29 -5.16 -31.38
C GLU A 393 -29.45 -4.73 -32.85
N GLU A 394 -29.58 -3.43 -33.12
CA GLU A 394 -29.60 -2.88 -34.49
C GLU A 394 -28.24 -3.03 -35.18
N ILE A 395 -27.13 -2.78 -34.47
CA ILE A 395 -25.76 -3.00 -34.95
C ILE A 395 -25.54 -4.50 -35.25
N LYS A 396 -25.92 -5.39 -34.33
CA LYS A 396 -25.83 -6.85 -34.52
C LYS A 396 -26.62 -7.30 -35.75
N ALA A 397 -27.84 -6.80 -35.93
CA ALA A 397 -28.66 -7.11 -37.10
C ALA A 397 -28.03 -6.61 -38.40
N LYS A 398 -27.48 -5.38 -38.42
CA LYS A 398 -26.76 -4.80 -39.57
C LYS A 398 -25.56 -5.65 -40.00
N TYR A 399 -24.89 -6.31 -39.06
CA TYR A 399 -23.70 -7.13 -39.32
C TYR A 399 -23.95 -8.64 -39.34
N GLY A 400 -25.20 -9.09 -39.16
CA GLY A 400 -25.55 -10.51 -39.18
C GLY A 400 -25.02 -11.32 -37.98
N LEU A 401 -24.76 -10.65 -36.86
CA LEU A 401 -24.23 -11.26 -35.64
C LEU A 401 -25.37 -11.96 -34.89
N LYS A 402 -25.20 -13.25 -34.57
CA LYS A 402 -26.19 -14.02 -33.82
C LYS A 402 -26.09 -13.72 -32.32
N LYS A 403 -27.24 -13.82 -31.63
CA LYS A 403 -27.32 -13.74 -30.16
C LYS A 403 -26.51 -14.81 -29.46
#